data_AF-I5ARL2-F1
#
_entry.id   AF-I5ARL2-F1
#
_cell.length_a   1.000
_cell.length_b   1.000
_cell.length_c   1.000
_cell.angle_alpha   90.00
_cell.angle_beta   90.00
_cell.angle_gamma   90.00
#
_symmetry.space_group_name_H-M   'P 1'
#
loop_
_entity.id
_entity.type
_entity.pdbx_description
1 polymer ?
#
loop_
_entity_poly.entity_id
_entity_poly.type
_entity_poly.pdbx_seq_one_letter_code
_entity_poly.pdbx_strand_id
1 'polypeptide(L)'
;MKDRSKVIFGNEMSAADYKKAQAAKAKFVKKFGSDANASYPTVIRANPYIGKSLGVSDIRLVDEGESGDEEFDLEKGIIVGNIRMGFGHYRISMAMASAAHAKGYKPYWLDLNSFPQTACTKVISEQNNLYSMGSRISQKSKVFNKIVWEPVNYEGFRKLSYNASDQKTAEIMAAVYNNIPKEIPVIGTHVWPAQAALHAGMKYVVNAIPDNWPMALHLAEGSIHTIQTHQAYQGYRVLNGMSGKKVLKPMPAESLVYTGHYIDDELVRNIEADCDARIRRKEKGAPMRFLLSIGGAGAQKEIFAAIIRHLLPAIRKQKAALYVNVGDYRNVWDELLTDIPALRDLSTEHFNDWDDTEAFAKKALAEEVTGVHAFWHENIFEAVYCTNLLLRSCDVLVTKPSELAFYPVPKLFIRRIGGHEMWGAIHSAEIGDGTLECRDTGHTLQMIDLFLKDDRFIVDMCENIVANKKTGIYDGAYKCVDIAMGLKKR
;
A
#
# COMPACT_ATOMS: atom_id res chain seq x y z
N MET A 1 18.93 1.35 26.13
CA MET A 1 18.33 1.19 24.79
C MET A 1 19.33 1.68 23.75
N LYS A 2 19.59 0.93 22.66
CA LYS A 2 20.52 1.35 21.58
C LYS A 2 19.96 2.59 20.87
N ASP A 3 20.77 3.64 20.71
CA ASP A 3 20.36 4.87 20.01
C ASP A 3 20.44 4.67 18.49
N ARG A 4 19.29 4.29 17.91
CA ARG A 4 19.17 3.83 16.51
C ARG A 4 19.36 4.93 15.48
N SER A 5 19.33 6.21 15.87
CA SER A 5 19.62 7.31 14.96
C SER A 5 21.11 7.65 14.87
N LYS A 6 21.95 7.11 15.76
CA LYS A 6 23.42 7.30 15.72
C LYS A 6 24.12 6.31 14.81
N VAL A 7 23.63 5.06 14.79
CA VAL A 7 24.23 3.97 14.02
C VAL A 7 23.14 3.18 13.34
N ILE A 8 23.17 3.15 11.99
CA ILE A 8 22.20 2.46 11.15
C ILE A 8 22.94 1.36 10.39
N PHE A 9 22.63 0.09 10.68
CA PHE A 9 23.28 -1.10 10.13
C PHE A 9 24.82 -1.05 10.18
N GLY A 10 25.37 -0.59 11.29
CA GLY A 10 26.82 -0.47 11.51
C GLY A 10 27.48 0.77 10.87
N ASN A 11 26.69 1.66 10.27
CA ASN A 11 27.14 2.94 9.71
C ASN A 11 26.87 4.08 10.69
N GLU A 12 27.94 4.73 11.16
CA GLU A 12 27.86 5.86 12.09
C GLU A 12 27.41 7.15 11.38
N MET A 13 26.44 7.84 11.98
CA MET A 13 25.98 9.15 11.54
C MET A 13 26.91 10.25 12.04
N SER A 14 27.09 11.28 11.23
CA SER A 14 27.89 12.44 11.61
C SER A 14 27.27 13.14 12.83
N ALA A 15 28.09 13.78 13.66
CA ALA A 15 27.59 14.56 14.80
C ALA A 15 26.59 15.66 14.37
N ALA A 16 26.80 16.24 13.18
CA ALA A 16 25.90 17.24 12.61
C ALA A 16 24.54 16.64 12.23
N ASP A 17 24.50 15.48 11.59
CA ASP A 17 23.25 14.81 11.22
C ASP A 17 22.51 14.31 12.46
N TYR A 18 23.23 13.77 13.44
CA TYR A 18 22.61 13.38 14.71
C TYR A 18 22.02 14.58 15.46
N LYS A 19 22.71 15.73 15.50
CA LYS A 19 22.16 16.96 16.09
C LYS A 19 20.91 17.45 15.35
N LYS A 20 20.87 17.34 14.02
CA LYS A 20 19.67 17.64 13.22
C LYS A 20 18.52 16.70 13.57
N ALA A 21 18.78 15.42 13.72
CA ALA A 21 17.78 14.43 14.14
C ALA A 21 17.19 14.76 15.52
N GLN A 22 18.04 15.15 16.48
CA GLN A 22 17.58 15.62 17.79
C GLN A 22 16.72 16.89 17.69
N ALA A 23 17.13 17.85 16.86
CA ALA A 23 16.36 19.06 16.64
C ALA A 23 14.99 18.79 15.98
N ALA A 24 14.93 17.82 15.06
CA ALA A 24 13.68 17.40 14.43
C ALA A 24 12.69 16.83 15.46
N LYS A 25 13.15 15.91 16.33
CA LYS A 25 12.34 15.42 17.45
C LYS A 25 11.88 16.56 18.36
N ALA A 26 12.81 17.43 18.77
CA ALA A 26 12.51 18.56 19.67
C ALA A 26 11.46 19.52 19.09
N LYS A 27 11.49 19.75 17.77
CA LYS A 27 10.48 20.56 17.07
C LYS A 27 9.08 19.95 17.22
N PHE A 28 8.93 18.63 17.00
CA PHE A 28 7.65 17.96 17.14
C PHE A 28 7.17 17.91 18.59
N VAL A 29 8.07 17.62 19.54
CA VAL A 29 7.76 17.68 20.98
C VAL A 29 7.27 19.07 21.39
N LYS A 30 7.93 20.14 20.92
CA LYS A 30 7.49 21.52 21.18
C LYS A 30 6.11 21.80 20.58
N LYS A 31 5.79 21.26 19.41
CA LYS A 31 4.53 21.53 18.70
C LYS A 31 3.35 20.73 19.26
N PHE A 32 3.56 19.46 19.61
CA PHE A 32 2.47 18.51 19.91
C PHE A 32 2.49 17.93 21.32
N GLY A 33 3.52 18.24 22.11
CA GLY A 33 3.75 17.63 23.42
C GLY A 33 4.58 16.34 23.33
N SER A 34 4.77 15.69 24.47
CA SER A 34 5.52 14.44 24.60
C SER A 34 4.74 13.44 25.43
N ASP A 35 4.46 12.27 24.84
CA ASP A 35 3.78 11.16 25.51
C ASP A 35 4.76 10.18 26.16
N ALA A 36 6.04 10.54 26.32
CA ALA A 36 7.08 9.64 26.82
C ALA A 36 6.77 9.01 28.20
N ASN A 37 5.99 9.69 29.04
CA ASN A 37 5.54 9.20 30.34
C ASN A 37 4.04 8.85 30.38
N ALA A 38 3.35 8.90 29.23
CA ALA A 38 1.95 8.54 29.15
C ALA A 38 1.79 7.02 29.22
N SER A 39 0.74 6.59 29.91
CA SER A 39 0.24 5.21 29.88
C SER A 39 -1.12 5.24 29.22
N TYR A 40 -1.27 4.57 28.08
CA TYR A 40 -2.55 4.46 27.38
C TYR A 40 -3.08 3.04 27.57
N PRO A 41 -4.14 2.82 28.37
CA PRO A 41 -4.82 1.54 28.40
C PRO A 41 -5.20 1.08 27.00
N THR A 42 -4.94 -0.19 26.70
CA THR A 42 -5.18 -0.78 25.37
C THR A 42 -6.18 -1.92 25.48
N VAL A 43 -7.16 -1.94 24.57
CA VAL A 43 -8.14 -3.03 24.46
C VAL A 43 -8.22 -3.54 23.03
N ILE A 44 -8.70 -4.77 22.88
CA ILE A 44 -9.06 -5.34 21.57
C ILE A 44 -10.56 -5.13 21.33
N ARG A 45 -10.90 -4.69 20.12
CA ARG A 45 -12.29 -4.52 19.64
C ARG A 45 -12.49 -5.21 18.30
N ALA A 46 -13.69 -5.73 18.04
CA ALA A 46 -14.04 -6.17 16.69
C ALA A 46 -13.90 -5.01 15.71
N ASN A 47 -13.23 -5.23 14.57
CA ASN A 47 -13.19 -4.23 13.50
C ASN A 47 -14.52 -4.25 12.73
N PRO A 48 -15.28 -3.14 12.70
CA PRO A 48 -16.64 -3.15 12.15
C PRO A 48 -16.70 -3.16 10.62
N TYR A 49 -15.59 -2.90 9.94
CA TYR A 49 -15.56 -2.71 8.48
C TYR A 49 -14.93 -3.92 7.76
N ILE A 50 -13.70 -4.27 8.14
CA ILE A 50 -12.92 -5.34 7.49
C ILE A 50 -12.72 -6.56 8.40
N GLY A 51 -13.22 -6.51 9.64
CA GLY A 51 -12.99 -7.57 10.63
C GLY A 51 -13.55 -8.92 10.21
N LYS A 52 -14.77 -8.96 9.67
CA LYS A 52 -15.40 -10.19 9.19
C LYS A 52 -14.67 -10.78 7.98
N SER A 53 -14.27 -9.93 7.02
CA SER A 53 -13.69 -10.37 5.76
C SER A 53 -12.21 -10.77 5.89
N LEU A 54 -11.46 -10.15 6.82
CA LEU A 54 -10.03 -10.37 7.02
C LEU A 54 -9.67 -11.07 8.34
N GLY A 55 -10.65 -11.34 9.21
CA GLY A 55 -10.44 -11.94 10.52
C GLY A 55 -9.71 -11.02 11.51
N VAL A 56 -9.91 -9.71 11.40
CA VAL A 56 -9.14 -8.67 12.10
C VAL A 56 -9.91 -8.07 13.27
N SER A 57 -9.21 -7.88 14.39
CA SER A 57 -9.65 -7.06 15.52
C SER A 57 -8.77 -5.80 15.64
N ASP A 58 -9.33 -4.67 16.07
CA ASP A 58 -8.59 -3.44 16.30
C ASP A 58 -7.97 -3.40 17.69
N ILE A 59 -6.74 -2.90 17.79
CA ILE A 59 -6.17 -2.39 19.04
C ILE A 59 -6.62 -0.94 19.20
N ARG A 60 -7.31 -0.65 20.29
CA ARG A 60 -7.80 0.70 20.63
C ARG A 60 -7.19 1.21 21.92
N LEU A 61 -6.92 2.51 21.97
CA LEU A 61 -6.60 3.21 23.21
C LEU A 61 -7.90 3.67 23.87
N VAL A 62 -8.06 3.39 25.15
CA VAL A 62 -9.27 3.71 25.93
C VAL A 62 -8.90 4.35 27.26
N ASP A 63 -9.91 4.89 27.96
CA ASP A 63 -9.75 5.37 29.33
C ASP A 63 -9.62 4.20 30.32
N GLU A 64 -9.10 4.48 31.51
CA GLU A 64 -8.92 3.46 32.55
C GLU A 64 -10.27 2.84 32.97
N GLY A 65 -10.32 1.51 33.03
CA GLY A 65 -11.51 0.75 33.46
C GLY A 65 -12.40 0.27 32.31
N GLU A 66 -12.16 0.69 31.06
CA GLU A 66 -12.82 0.09 29.91
C GLU A 66 -12.26 -1.31 29.61
N SER A 67 -13.16 -2.28 29.40
CA SER A 67 -12.81 -3.67 29.06
C SER A 67 -12.94 -3.90 27.56
N GLY A 68 -12.01 -4.66 26.98
CA GLY A 68 -12.03 -5.09 25.57
C GLY A 68 -13.08 -6.16 25.27
N ASP A 69 -13.25 -6.45 23.98
CA ASP A 69 -14.09 -7.56 23.50
C ASP A 69 -13.38 -8.91 23.73
N GLU A 70 -12.04 -8.89 23.72
CA GLU A 70 -11.18 -10.05 24.00
C GLU A 70 -9.82 -9.63 24.60
N GLU A 71 -9.11 -10.61 25.15
CA GLU A 71 -7.71 -10.45 25.58
C GLU A 71 -6.73 -10.73 24.42
N PHE A 72 -5.51 -10.23 24.56
CA PHE A 72 -4.44 -10.53 23.62
C PHE A 72 -4.08 -12.03 23.62
N ASP A 73 -4.13 -12.65 22.45
CA ASP A 73 -3.68 -14.03 22.25
C ASP A 73 -2.15 -14.06 22.12
N LEU A 74 -1.46 -14.47 23.18
CA LEU A 74 0.00 -14.51 23.19
C LEU A 74 0.59 -15.61 22.31
N GLU A 75 -0.19 -16.60 21.87
CA GLU A 75 0.29 -17.70 21.04
C GLU A 75 0.10 -17.40 19.55
N LYS A 76 -1.14 -17.03 19.18
CA LYS A 76 -1.59 -16.83 17.80
C LYS A 76 -1.68 -15.37 17.38
N GLY A 77 -1.60 -14.44 18.32
CA GLY A 77 -1.68 -13.01 18.04
C GLY A 77 -0.53 -12.52 17.18
N ILE A 78 -0.84 -11.63 16.24
CA ILE A 78 0.12 -10.91 15.42
C ILE A 78 -0.39 -9.51 15.15
N ILE A 79 0.44 -8.49 15.37
CA ILE A 79 0.07 -7.10 15.19
C ILE A 79 0.43 -6.66 13.78
N VAL A 80 -0.53 -6.09 13.06
CA VAL A 80 -0.33 -5.41 11.79
C VAL A 80 -0.41 -3.91 12.04
N GLY A 81 0.76 -3.27 12.12
CA GLY A 81 0.89 -1.85 12.42
C GLY A 81 0.96 -1.01 11.14
N ASN A 82 0.16 0.05 11.05
CA ASN A 82 0.09 0.90 9.85
C ASN A 82 -0.15 2.38 10.15
N ILE A 83 -0.23 3.16 9.06
CA ILE A 83 -0.52 4.60 9.06
C ILE A 83 -1.32 4.99 7.81
N ARG A 84 -1.97 6.15 7.87
CA ARG A 84 -2.56 6.86 6.73
C ARG A 84 -1.54 7.79 6.07
N MET A 85 -0.89 7.30 5.02
CA MET A 85 -0.18 8.11 4.02
C MET A 85 -0.51 7.62 2.60
N GLY A 86 -1.77 7.80 2.21
CA GLY A 86 -2.35 7.21 1.00
C GLY A 86 -2.93 5.81 1.24
N PHE A 87 -3.47 5.20 0.18
CA PHE A 87 -4.14 3.89 0.25
C PHE A 87 -3.18 2.69 0.28
N GLY A 88 -1.93 2.88 -0.14
CA GLY A 88 -0.96 1.80 -0.30
C GLY A 88 -0.65 1.04 0.98
N HIS A 89 -0.38 1.74 2.08
CA HIS A 89 -0.03 1.11 3.35
C HIS A 89 -1.19 0.30 3.95
N TYR A 90 -2.43 0.77 3.82
CA TYR A 90 -3.60 -0.01 4.23
C TYR A 90 -3.77 -1.26 3.39
N ARG A 91 -3.51 -1.17 2.07
CA ARG A 91 -3.57 -2.33 1.18
C ARG A 91 -2.55 -3.41 1.57
N ILE A 92 -1.30 -3.03 1.86
CA ILE A 92 -0.29 -3.98 2.37
C ILE A 92 -0.71 -4.55 3.73
N SER A 93 -1.33 -3.75 4.58
CA SER A 93 -1.83 -4.20 5.88
C SER A 93 -2.94 -5.24 5.74
N MET A 94 -3.89 -5.04 4.81
CA MET A 94 -4.93 -6.01 4.48
C MET A 94 -4.33 -7.32 3.96
N ALA A 95 -3.27 -7.24 3.15
CA ALA A 95 -2.55 -8.42 2.68
C ALA A 95 -1.90 -9.20 3.83
N MET A 96 -1.26 -8.52 4.78
CA MET A 96 -0.67 -9.17 5.96
C MET A 96 -1.73 -9.79 6.87
N ALA A 97 -2.84 -9.07 7.10
CA ALA A 97 -3.93 -9.53 7.92
C ALA A 97 -4.62 -10.77 7.32
N SER A 98 -4.98 -10.73 6.03
CA SER A 98 -5.59 -11.87 5.34
C SER A 98 -4.68 -13.09 5.33
N ALA A 99 -3.39 -12.92 5.05
CA ALA A 99 -2.42 -14.01 5.10
C ALA A 99 -2.29 -14.60 6.52
N ALA A 100 -2.26 -13.76 7.56
CA ALA A 100 -2.23 -14.23 8.95
C ALA A 100 -3.49 -15.02 9.31
N HIS A 101 -4.66 -14.50 8.97
CA HIS A 101 -5.93 -15.17 9.22
C HIS A 101 -6.03 -16.52 8.50
N ALA A 102 -5.66 -16.57 7.22
CA ALA A 102 -5.65 -17.81 6.43
C ALA A 102 -4.71 -18.89 7.01
N LYS A 103 -3.63 -18.47 7.68
CA LYS A 103 -2.73 -19.37 8.41
C LYS A 103 -3.22 -19.77 9.80
N GLY A 104 -4.40 -19.32 10.22
CA GLY A 104 -4.98 -19.61 11.53
C GLY A 104 -4.44 -18.76 12.68
N TYR A 105 -3.77 -17.64 12.37
CA TYR A 105 -3.36 -16.65 13.36
C TYR A 105 -4.45 -15.60 13.59
N LYS A 106 -4.28 -14.79 14.64
CA LYS A 106 -5.19 -13.70 15.01
C LYS A 106 -4.54 -12.34 14.70
N PRO A 107 -4.85 -11.71 13.55
CA PRO A 107 -4.32 -10.40 13.22
C PRO A 107 -5.00 -9.29 14.04
N TYR A 108 -4.17 -8.49 14.72
CA TYR A 108 -4.56 -7.29 15.45
C TYR A 108 -4.14 -6.04 14.68
N TRP A 109 -5.09 -5.19 14.32
CA TRP A 109 -4.84 -3.96 13.59
C TRP A 109 -4.43 -2.84 14.53
N LEU A 110 -3.28 -2.23 14.28
CA LEU A 110 -2.83 -1.06 15.03
C LEU A 110 -2.58 0.10 14.06
N ASP A 111 -3.63 0.88 13.84
CA ASP A 111 -3.56 2.10 13.03
C ASP A 111 -3.13 3.29 13.89
N LEU A 112 -1.89 3.75 13.69
CA LEU A 112 -1.34 4.87 14.46
C LEU A 112 -2.04 6.21 14.17
N ASN A 113 -2.90 6.29 13.15
CA ASN A 113 -3.75 7.45 12.90
C ASN A 113 -5.07 7.43 13.68
N SER A 114 -5.42 6.32 14.33
CA SER A 114 -6.69 6.17 15.06
C SER A 114 -6.71 6.80 16.46
N PHE A 115 -5.62 7.47 16.88
CA PHE A 115 -5.46 7.98 18.25
C PHE A 115 -5.22 9.50 18.29
N PRO A 116 -6.18 10.33 17.84
CA PRO A 116 -6.00 11.77 17.61
C PRO A 116 -5.50 12.56 18.84
N GLN A 117 -5.73 12.04 20.05
CA GLN A 117 -5.24 12.61 21.30
C GLN A 117 -3.70 12.55 21.42
N THR A 118 -3.05 11.55 20.81
CA THR A 118 -1.62 11.26 20.97
C THR A 118 -0.74 12.17 20.13
N ALA A 119 0.47 12.46 20.62
CA ALA A 119 1.54 13.09 19.85
C ALA A 119 1.92 12.25 18.62
N CYS A 120 1.82 10.91 18.72
CA CYS A 120 2.00 9.97 17.62
C CYS A 120 1.13 10.35 16.41
N THR A 121 -0.20 10.34 16.57
CA THR A 121 -1.14 10.65 15.50
C THR A 121 -0.98 12.08 14.99
N LYS A 122 -0.71 13.05 15.85
CA LYS A 122 -0.51 14.45 15.46
C LYS A 122 0.71 14.64 14.54
N VAL A 123 1.83 13.97 14.84
CA VAL A 123 3.04 13.98 14.00
C VAL A 123 2.75 13.37 12.63
N ILE A 124 2.10 12.20 12.61
CA ILE A 124 1.77 11.49 11.35
C ILE A 124 0.83 12.34 10.49
N SER A 125 -0.22 12.92 11.08
CA SER A 125 -1.19 13.77 10.38
C SER A 125 -0.54 15.02 9.77
N GLU A 126 0.38 15.68 10.48
CA GLU A 126 1.13 16.82 9.93
C GLU A 126 1.94 16.43 8.69
N GLN A 127 2.68 15.33 8.78
CA GLN A 127 3.53 14.85 7.69
C GLN A 127 2.68 14.45 6.47
N ASN A 128 1.55 13.77 6.70
CA ASN A 128 0.61 13.41 5.64
C ASN A 128 0.00 14.66 4.96
N ASN A 129 -0.36 15.68 5.73
CA ASN A 129 -0.88 16.94 5.20
C ASN A 129 0.15 17.66 4.32
N LEU A 130 1.42 17.70 4.75
CA LEU A 130 2.51 18.28 3.98
C LEU A 130 2.77 17.52 2.67
N TYR A 131 2.77 16.19 2.72
CA TYR A 131 2.94 15.36 1.52
C TYR A 131 1.78 15.56 0.54
N SER A 132 0.54 15.51 1.03
CA SER A 132 -0.67 15.70 0.22
C SER A 132 -0.73 17.09 -0.41
N MET A 133 -0.33 18.13 0.32
CA MET A 133 -0.18 19.48 -0.22
C MET A 133 0.87 19.53 -1.34
N GLY A 134 2.05 18.94 -1.12
CA GLY A 134 3.10 18.87 -2.14
C GLY A 134 2.67 18.11 -3.39
N SER A 135 1.95 17.00 -3.24
CA SER A 135 1.40 16.21 -4.35
C SER A 135 0.38 17.01 -5.18
N ARG A 136 -0.50 17.79 -4.54
CA ARG A 136 -1.42 18.67 -5.29
C ARG A 136 -0.69 19.77 -6.07
N ILE A 137 0.40 20.31 -5.52
CA ILE A 137 1.23 21.31 -6.22
C ILE A 137 1.99 20.65 -7.38
N SER A 138 2.49 19.42 -7.19
CA SER A 138 3.26 18.68 -8.20
C SER A 138 2.46 18.43 -9.48
N GLN A 139 1.15 18.26 -9.35
CA GLN A 139 0.25 18.10 -10.49
C GLN A 139 0.11 19.37 -11.33
N LYS A 140 0.26 20.55 -10.72
CA LYS A 140 0.02 21.85 -11.39
C LYS A 140 1.30 22.53 -11.89
N SER A 141 2.48 22.10 -11.43
CA SER A 141 3.74 22.82 -11.69
C SER A 141 4.91 21.90 -12.06
N LYS A 142 5.28 21.92 -13.35
CA LYS A 142 6.48 21.23 -13.86
C LYS A 142 7.78 21.76 -13.23
N VAL A 143 7.82 23.05 -12.90
CA VAL A 143 8.98 23.70 -12.26
C VAL A 143 9.14 23.20 -10.82
N PHE A 144 8.04 23.16 -10.06
CA PHE A 144 8.04 22.57 -8.72
C PHE A 144 8.49 21.11 -8.76
N ASN A 145 8.05 20.35 -9.77
CA ASN A 145 8.47 18.97 -9.93
C ASN A 145 9.97 18.84 -10.10
N LYS A 146 10.54 19.62 -11.03
CA LYS A 146 11.96 19.58 -11.35
C LYS A 146 12.84 20.03 -10.17
N ILE A 147 12.41 21.04 -9.41
CA ILE A 147 13.26 21.71 -8.42
C ILE A 147 13.05 21.16 -7.00
N VAL A 148 11.84 20.71 -6.66
CA VAL A 148 11.48 20.34 -5.28
C VAL A 148 10.97 18.91 -5.20
N TRP A 149 9.89 18.56 -5.92
CA TRP A 149 9.19 17.29 -5.72
C TRP A 149 10.06 16.08 -6.05
N GLU A 150 10.68 16.05 -7.24
CA GLU A 150 11.52 14.93 -7.68
C GLU A 150 12.82 14.83 -6.88
N PRO A 151 13.59 15.92 -6.65
CA PRO A 151 14.79 15.83 -5.81
C PRO A 151 14.51 15.32 -4.39
N VAL A 152 13.38 15.71 -3.79
CA VAL A 152 12.99 15.23 -2.45
C VAL A 152 12.56 13.76 -2.48
N ASN A 153 11.66 13.39 -3.39
CA ASN A 153 11.11 12.03 -3.46
C ASN A 153 12.13 10.98 -3.94
N TYR A 154 13.11 11.37 -4.74
CA TYR A 154 14.08 10.43 -5.33
C TYR A 154 15.41 10.38 -4.55
N GLU A 155 15.94 11.55 -4.16
CA GLU A 155 17.25 11.65 -3.51
C GLU A 155 17.18 12.11 -2.05
N GLY A 156 16.14 12.85 -1.64
CA GLY A 156 15.95 13.28 -0.26
C GLY A 156 15.68 12.11 0.68
N PHE A 157 14.60 11.36 0.41
CA PHE A 157 14.20 10.18 1.18
C PHE A 157 15.18 9.01 1.10
N ARG A 158 16.11 9.05 0.14
CA ARG A 158 17.15 8.04 -0.02
C ARG A 158 18.23 8.11 1.06
N LYS A 159 18.43 9.25 1.72
CA LYS A 159 19.61 9.48 2.58
C LYS A 159 19.48 8.85 3.97
N LEU A 160 20.56 8.22 4.46
CA LEU A 160 20.63 7.75 5.85
C LEU A 160 20.45 8.88 6.87
N SER A 161 20.90 10.10 6.56
CA SER A 161 20.69 11.26 7.44
C SER A 161 19.22 11.67 7.56
N TYR A 162 18.41 11.41 6.51
CA TYR A 162 16.96 11.55 6.59
C TYR A 162 16.39 10.49 7.54
N ASN A 163 16.75 9.21 7.33
CA ASN A 163 16.32 8.13 8.20
C ASN A 163 16.70 8.33 9.67
N ALA A 164 17.89 8.86 9.95
CA ALA A 164 18.30 9.18 11.32
C ALA A 164 17.34 10.18 12.00
N SER A 165 16.82 11.15 11.25
CA SER A 165 15.83 12.12 11.74
C SER A 165 14.46 11.48 11.97
N ASP A 166 14.04 10.62 11.06
CA ASP A 166 12.80 9.86 11.18
C ASP A 166 12.84 8.90 12.38
N GLN A 167 13.91 8.11 12.50
CA GLN A 167 14.14 7.21 13.63
C GLN A 167 14.11 7.97 14.96
N LYS A 168 14.70 9.18 15.04
CA LYS A 168 14.65 9.99 16.27
C LYS A 168 13.26 10.52 16.56
N THR A 169 12.50 10.85 15.52
CA THR A 169 11.11 11.32 15.64
C THR A 169 10.18 10.19 16.07
N ALA A 170 10.40 8.97 15.61
CA ALA A 170 9.62 7.79 15.97
C ALA A 170 9.67 7.44 17.48
N GLU A 171 10.67 7.95 18.22
CA GLU A 171 10.67 7.87 19.69
C GLU A 171 9.41 8.49 20.33
N ILE A 172 8.79 9.49 19.68
CA ILE A 172 7.55 10.13 20.14
C ILE A 172 6.35 9.17 19.99
N MET A 173 6.44 8.24 19.05
CA MET A 173 5.35 7.32 18.70
C MET A 173 5.31 6.07 19.59
N ALA A 174 6.33 5.84 20.41
CA ALA A 174 6.49 4.59 21.18
C ALA A 174 5.37 4.36 22.21
N ALA A 175 4.79 5.42 22.77
CA ALA A 175 3.85 5.32 23.90
C ALA A 175 2.61 4.47 23.61
N VAL A 176 2.15 4.45 22.35
CA VAL A 176 0.97 3.68 21.91
C VAL A 176 1.17 2.16 21.99
N TYR A 177 2.42 1.70 22.09
CA TYR A 177 2.76 0.27 22.24
C TYR A 177 3.04 -0.10 23.70
N ASN A 178 3.07 0.84 24.64
CA ASN A 178 3.58 0.59 26.00
C ASN A 178 2.82 -0.54 26.70
N ASN A 179 1.50 -0.55 26.59
CA ASN A 179 0.62 -1.52 27.26
C ASN A 179 0.26 -2.74 26.40
N ILE A 180 0.90 -2.90 25.24
CA ILE A 180 0.79 -4.10 24.40
C ILE A 180 1.83 -5.14 24.88
N PRO A 181 1.46 -6.43 25.02
CA PRO A 181 2.40 -7.51 25.36
C PRO A 181 3.58 -7.58 24.37
N LYS A 182 4.82 -7.56 24.88
CA LYS A 182 6.04 -7.39 24.05
C LYS A 182 6.41 -8.63 23.24
N GLU A 183 5.82 -9.76 23.60
CA GLU A 183 6.00 -11.08 23.00
C GLU A 183 5.15 -11.29 21.74
N ILE A 184 4.19 -10.41 21.47
CA ILE A 184 3.38 -10.47 20.25
C ILE A 184 4.19 -9.88 19.08
N PRO A 185 4.36 -10.61 17.97
CA PRO A 185 5.07 -10.08 16.81
C PRO A 185 4.35 -8.91 16.16
N VAL A 186 5.14 -7.97 15.64
CA VAL A 186 4.65 -6.79 14.91
C VAL A 186 5.15 -6.86 13.47
N ILE A 187 4.24 -6.76 12.51
CA ILE A 187 4.54 -6.43 11.12
C ILE A 187 4.16 -4.97 10.90
N GLY A 188 5.15 -4.10 10.77
CA GLY A 188 4.95 -2.72 10.33
C GLY A 188 4.85 -2.68 8.80
N THR A 189 3.74 -2.21 8.26
CA THR A 189 3.52 -2.01 6.80
C THR A 189 3.90 -0.61 6.32
N HIS A 190 4.45 0.17 7.24
CA HIS A 190 5.25 1.35 7.02
C HIS A 190 6.36 1.36 8.08
N VAL A 191 7.41 2.13 7.83
CA VAL A 191 8.58 2.18 8.72
C VAL A 191 8.25 2.71 10.12
N TRP A 192 7.33 3.67 10.25
CA TRP A 192 7.02 4.32 11.53
C TRP A 192 6.40 3.36 12.56
N PRO A 193 5.39 2.53 12.23
CA PRO A 193 4.94 1.44 13.11
C PRO A 193 6.08 0.53 13.59
N ALA A 194 6.97 0.11 12.68
CA ALA A 194 8.11 -0.75 13.06
C ALA A 194 9.10 -0.01 13.98
N GLN A 195 9.45 1.23 13.69
CA GLN A 195 10.33 2.04 14.53
C GLN A 195 9.71 2.31 15.90
N ALA A 196 8.42 2.67 15.96
CA ALA A 196 7.68 2.90 17.19
C ALA A 196 7.66 1.64 18.07
N ALA A 197 7.36 0.47 17.48
CA ALA A 197 7.38 -0.82 18.15
C ALA A 197 8.78 -1.12 18.75
N LEU A 198 9.86 -0.89 17.98
CA LEU A 198 11.23 -1.09 18.45
C LEU A 198 11.61 -0.14 19.60
N HIS A 199 11.15 1.12 19.55
CA HIS A 199 11.36 2.09 20.63
C HIS A 199 10.55 1.76 21.88
N ALA A 200 9.39 1.13 21.73
CA ALA A 200 8.54 0.66 22.83
C ALA A 200 8.95 -0.71 23.40
N GLY A 201 10.02 -1.32 22.87
CA GLY A 201 10.58 -2.57 23.36
C GLY A 201 9.88 -3.85 22.88
N MET A 202 9.10 -3.79 21.79
CA MET A 202 8.55 -4.99 21.16
C MET A 202 9.70 -5.91 20.71
N LYS A 203 9.61 -7.21 21.02
CA LYS A 203 10.72 -8.16 20.84
C LYS A 203 10.88 -8.62 19.40
N TYR A 204 9.77 -8.80 18.70
CA TYR A 204 9.72 -9.41 17.38
C TYR A 204 9.11 -8.44 16.38
N VAL A 205 9.94 -7.78 15.59
CA VAL A 205 9.50 -6.74 14.65
C VAL A 205 9.96 -7.07 13.24
N VAL A 206 8.99 -7.11 12.33
CA VAL A 206 9.18 -7.18 10.88
C VAL A 206 8.76 -5.85 10.29
N ASN A 207 9.57 -5.29 9.39
CA ASN A 207 9.27 -4.08 8.64
C ASN A 207 9.07 -4.44 7.16
N ALA A 208 7.81 -4.45 6.73
CA ALA A 208 7.43 -4.73 5.36
C ALA A 208 7.62 -3.48 4.49
N ILE A 209 8.70 -3.46 3.70
CA ILE A 209 9.04 -2.30 2.87
C ILE A 209 8.05 -2.18 1.71
N PRO A 210 7.30 -1.07 1.60
CA PRO A 210 6.22 -0.93 0.62
C PRO A 210 6.70 -0.62 -0.81
N ASP A 211 7.88 -0.02 -0.95
CA ASP A 211 8.39 0.52 -2.21
C ASP A 211 9.40 -0.41 -2.90
N ASN A 212 9.57 -0.23 -4.21
CA ASN A 212 10.57 -0.92 -5.02
C ASN A 212 11.88 -0.12 -5.16
N TRP A 213 11.89 1.17 -4.86
CA TRP A 213 13.10 1.99 -4.90
C TRP A 213 13.80 2.00 -3.54
N PRO A 214 15.08 1.57 -3.46
CA PRO A 214 15.84 1.56 -2.21
C PRO A 214 16.02 2.95 -1.61
N MET A 215 15.19 3.28 -0.61
CA MET A 215 15.22 4.52 0.14
C MET A 215 15.45 4.28 1.62
N ALA A 216 16.38 5.03 2.21
CA ALA A 216 16.64 4.96 3.64
C ALA A 216 15.42 5.31 4.49
N LEU A 217 14.48 6.12 3.99
CA LEU A 217 13.17 6.36 4.64
C LEU A 217 12.55 5.07 5.16
N HIS A 218 12.61 3.96 4.42
CA HIS A 218 11.96 2.71 4.81
C HIS A 218 12.75 1.83 5.79
N LEU A 219 13.85 2.32 6.37
CA LEU A 219 14.70 1.52 7.27
C LEU A 219 14.31 1.65 8.74
N ALA A 220 14.20 0.52 9.42
CA ALA A 220 13.95 0.40 10.86
C ALA A 220 15.02 -0.49 11.52
N GLU A 221 16.13 0.12 11.94
CA GLU A 221 17.27 -0.57 12.58
C GLU A 221 16.79 -1.41 13.79
N GLY A 222 17.03 -2.73 13.72
CA GLY A 222 16.62 -3.70 14.74
C GLY A 222 15.40 -4.55 14.38
N SER A 223 14.76 -4.31 13.23
CA SER A 223 13.74 -5.20 12.66
C SER A 223 14.33 -6.11 11.56
N ILE A 224 13.62 -7.19 11.23
CA ILE A 224 13.82 -7.90 9.95
C ILE A 224 13.04 -7.14 8.88
N HIS A 225 13.70 -6.76 7.80
CA HIS A 225 13.08 -6.08 6.68
C HIS A 225 12.68 -7.10 5.64
N THR A 226 11.45 -7.03 5.15
CA THR A 226 10.99 -7.85 4.03
C THR A 226 10.88 -6.98 2.77
N ILE A 227 11.14 -7.57 1.61
CA ILE A 227 11.22 -6.89 0.32
C ILE A 227 10.50 -7.66 -0.78
N GLN A 228 9.88 -6.90 -1.69
CA GLN A 228 9.05 -7.44 -2.77
C GLN A 228 9.80 -7.80 -4.07
N THR A 229 10.99 -7.25 -4.34
CA THR A 229 11.75 -7.53 -5.58
C THR A 229 13.24 -7.76 -5.36
N HIS A 230 13.89 -8.38 -6.34
CA HIS A 230 15.34 -8.59 -6.32
C HIS A 230 16.15 -7.30 -6.53
N GLN A 231 15.66 -6.35 -7.33
CA GLN A 231 16.30 -5.05 -7.53
C GLN A 231 16.36 -4.30 -6.19
N ALA A 232 15.22 -4.22 -5.50
CA ALA A 232 15.14 -3.56 -4.21
C ALA A 232 16.03 -4.28 -3.19
N TYR A 233 16.00 -5.61 -3.16
CA TYR A 233 16.82 -6.42 -2.25
C TYR A 233 18.30 -6.07 -2.38
N GLN A 234 18.85 -6.07 -3.61
CA GLN A 234 20.25 -5.76 -3.83
C GLN A 234 20.59 -4.33 -3.40
N GLY A 235 19.74 -3.35 -3.74
CA GLY A 235 19.99 -1.96 -3.38
C GLY A 235 19.90 -1.70 -1.88
N TYR A 236 18.96 -2.30 -1.16
CA TYR A 236 18.90 -2.23 0.30
C TYR A 236 20.07 -2.97 0.94
N ARG A 237 20.41 -4.17 0.45
CA ARG A 237 21.50 -5.00 0.98
C ARG A 237 22.82 -4.23 1.07
N VAL A 238 23.10 -3.36 0.10
CA VAL A 238 24.32 -2.54 0.05
C VAL A 238 24.10 -1.07 0.42
N LEU A 239 22.88 -0.69 0.85
CA LEU A 239 22.49 0.69 1.14
C LEU A 239 22.81 1.66 -0.01
N ASN A 240 22.50 1.24 -1.24
CA ASN A 240 22.96 1.88 -2.47
C ASN A 240 22.56 3.36 -2.55
N GLY A 241 23.56 4.25 -2.60
CA GLY A 241 23.40 5.70 -2.73
C GLY A 241 22.83 6.42 -1.51
N MET A 242 22.63 5.73 -0.38
CA MET A 242 22.06 6.34 0.83
C MET A 242 23.03 7.28 1.58
N SER A 243 24.30 7.37 1.12
CA SER A 243 25.29 8.33 1.61
C SER A 243 26.03 9.04 0.46
N GLY A 244 25.33 9.29 -0.66
CA GLY A 244 25.91 9.91 -1.85
C GLY A 244 27.01 9.02 -2.44
N LYS A 245 28.23 9.56 -2.57
CA LYS A 245 29.39 8.82 -3.13
C LYS A 245 30.07 7.89 -2.12
N LYS A 246 29.77 7.99 -0.82
CA LYS A 246 30.41 7.17 0.21
C LYS A 246 29.83 5.76 0.17
N VAL A 247 30.71 4.75 0.08
CA VAL A 247 30.33 3.34 0.21
C VAL A 247 30.01 3.04 1.67
N LEU A 248 28.84 2.44 1.91
CA LEU A 248 28.34 2.09 3.24
C LEU A 248 28.65 0.62 3.54
N LYS A 249 28.71 0.28 4.83
CA LYS A 249 28.66 -1.12 5.26
C LYS A 249 27.30 -1.69 4.87
N PRO A 250 27.28 -2.90 4.30
CA PRO A 250 26.05 -3.48 3.82
C PRO A 250 25.20 -3.96 5.02
N MET A 251 23.88 -4.08 4.85
CA MET A 251 22.98 -4.53 5.92
C MET A 251 23.39 -5.94 6.43
N PRO A 252 23.23 -6.26 7.72
CA PRO A 252 23.41 -7.64 8.20
C PRO A 252 22.51 -8.62 7.42
N ALA A 253 23.00 -9.84 7.15
CA ALA A 253 22.29 -10.82 6.31
C ALA A 253 20.93 -11.22 6.89
N GLU A 254 20.85 -11.28 8.22
CA GLU A 254 19.67 -11.61 9.01
C GLU A 254 18.64 -10.48 9.08
N SER A 255 19.00 -9.27 8.64
CA SER A 255 18.16 -8.07 8.74
C SER A 255 17.32 -7.79 7.49
N LEU A 256 17.50 -8.56 6.40
CA LEU A 256 16.88 -8.33 5.10
C LEU A 256 16.50 -9.63 4.39
N VAL A 257 15.23 -9.80 4.04
CA VAL A 257 14.71 -11.01 3.40
C VAL A 257 13.88 -10.64 2.16
N TYR A 258 14.18 -11.27 1.03
CA TYR A 258 13.30 -11.23 -0.14
C TYR A 258 12.12 -12.18 0.09
N THR A 259 10.91 -11.64 0.05
CA THR A 259 9.66 -12.41 0.28
C THR A 259 8.80 -12.52 -0.97
N GLY A 260 8.93 -11.57 -1.90
CA GLY A 260 7.99 -11.40 -3.00
C GLY A 260 6.85 -10.44 -2.63
N HIS A 261 5.85 -10.36 -3.48
CA HIS A 261 4.79 -9.35 -3.47
C HIS A 261 3.82 -9.54 -2.30
N TYR A 262 3.38 -8.44 -1.69
CA TYR A 262 2.44 -8.47 -0.58
C TYR A 262 1.00 -8.48 -1.08
N ILE A 263 0.47 -9.68 -1.31
CA ILE A 263 -0.86 -9.91 -1.88
C ILE A 263 -1.76 -10.62 -0.87
N ASP A 264 -3.04 -10.23 -0.84
CA ASP A 264 -4.05 -10.80 0.04
C ASP A 264 -4.30 -12.29 -0.27
N ASP A 265 -4.62 -13.08 0.76
CA ASP A 265 -4.93 -14.52 0.63
C ASP A 265 -5.94 -14.79 -0.49
N GLU A 266 -7.04 -14.02 -0.50
CA GLU A 266 -8.11 -14.18 -1.47
C GLU A 266 -7.61 -14.05 -2.91
N LEU A 267 -6.71 -13.11 -3.18
CA LEU A 267 -6.19 -12.94 -4.54
C LEU A 267 -5.22 -14.08 -4.88
N VAL A 268 -4.27 -14.39 -3.99
CA VAL A 268 -3.25 -15.44 -4.24
C VAL A 268 -3.89 -16.80 -4.53
N ARG A 269 -4.87 -17.21 -3.71
CA ARG A 269 -5.50 -18.53 -3.85
C ARG A 269 -6.32 -18.65 -5.14
N ASN A 270 -6.87 -17.54 -5.65
CA ASN A 270 -7.74 -17.54 -6.83
C ASN A 270 -7.04 -17.15 -8.15
N ILE A 271 -5.74 -16.82 -8.15
CA ILE A 271 -4.99 -16.41 -9.35
C ILE A 271 -5.31 -17.26 -10.59
N GLU A 272 -5.24 -18.58 -10.47
CA GLU A 272 -5.45 -19.48 -11.62
C GLU A 272 -6.88 -19.41 -12.14
N ALA A 273 -7.86 -19.48 -11.25
CA ALA A 273 -9.27 -19.39 -11.60
C ALA A 273 -9.64 -18.03 -12.21
N ASP A 274 -9.11 -16.94 -11.63
CA ASP A 274 -9.39 -15.58 -12.08
C ASP A 274 -8.70 -15.33 -13.44
N CYS A 275 -7.46 -15.78 -13.66
CA CYS A 275 -6.77 -15.68 -14.96
C CYS A 275 -7.47 -16.48 -16.06
N ASP A 276 -7.87 -17.70 -15.76
CA ASP A 276 -8.64 -18.56 -16.65
C ASP A 276 -10.01 -17.94 -17.01
N ALA A 277 -10.66 -17.26 -16.06
CA ALA A 277 -11.88 -16.49 -16.32
C ALA A 277 -11.66 -15.32 -17.29
N ARG A 278 -10.54 -14.59 -17.17
CA ARG A 278 -10.16 -13.50 -18.10
C ARG A 278 -9.91 -14.01 -19.51
N ILE A 279 -9.15 -15.11 -19.63
CA ILE A 279 -8.85 -15.76 -20.91
C ILE A 279 -10.15 -16.18 -21.60
N ARG A 280 -11.03 -16.92 -20.90
CA ARG A 280 -12.32 -17.33 -21.46
C ARG A 280 -13.20 -16.16 -21.89
N ARG A 281 -13.17 -15.06 -21.14
CA ARG A 281 -13.94 -13.85 -21.48
C ARG A 281 -13.46 -13.25 -22.79
N LYS A 282 -12.13 -13.19 -22.99
CA LYS A 282 -11.52 -12.75 -24.24
C LYS A 282 -11.88 -13.68 -25.40
N GLU A 283 -11.73 -14.99 -25.24
CA GLU A 283 -12.04 -15.99 -26.27
C GLU A 283 -13.50 -15.96 -26.72
N LYS A 284 -14.43 -15.70 -25.79
CA LYS A 284 -15.87 -15.60 -26.09
C LYS A 284 -16.27 -14.24 -26.68
N GLY A 285 -15.35 -13.27 -26.75
CA GLY A 285 -15.65 -11.91 -27.20
C GLY A 285 -16.64 -11.16 -26.30
N ALA A 286 -16.71 -11.56 -25.01
CA ALA A 286 -17.53 -10.93 -23.98
C ALA A 286 -16.94 -9.55 -23.58
N PRO A 287 -17.72 -8.67 -22.92
CA PRO A 287 -17.24 -7.33 -22.56
C PRO A 287 -15.95 -7.39 -21.72
N MET A 288 -14.89 -6.75 -22.20
CA MET A 288 -13.64 -6.62 -21.45
C MET A 288 -13.78 -5.57 -20.34
N ARG A 289 -13.38 -5.93 -19.12
CA ARG A 289 -13.64 -5.17 -17.90
C ARG A 289 -12.38 -4.41 -17.47
N PHE A 290 -12.43 -3.10 -17.57
CA PHE A 290 -11.37 -2.23 -17.09
C PHE A 290 -11.68 -1.73 -15.69
N LEU A 291 -10.72 -1.80 -14.77
CA LEU A 291 -10.83 -1.18 -13.44
C LEU A 291 -9.94 0.06 -13.38
N LEU A 292 -10.55 1.22 -13.23
CA LEU A 292 -9.87 2.49 -12.95
C LEU A 292 -9.79 2.64 -11.43
N SER A 293 -8.60 2.44 -10.87
CA SER A 293 -8.33 2.68 -9.45
C SER A 293 -7.81 4.10 -9.26
N ILE A 294 -8.72 5.05 -9.01
CA ILE A 294 -8.36 6.46 -8.84
C ILE A 294 -7.86 6.68 -7.42
N GLY A 295 -6.53 6.81 -7.27
CA GLY A 295 -5.90 7.09 -5.97
C GLY A 295 -5.87 8.58 -5.63
N GLY A 296 -5.84 8.89 -4.33
CA GLY A 296 -5.38 10.16 -3.73
C GLY A 296 -5.76 11.47 -4.43
N ALA A 297 -6.82 12.13 -3.94
CA ALA A 297 -7.17 13.53 -4.21
C ALA A 297 -7.34 13.94 -5.69
N GLY A 298 -7.70 13.01 -6.58
CA GLY A 298 -8.00 13.31 -7.99
C GLY A 298 -6.76 13.54 -8.86
N ALA A 299 -5.56 13.15 -8.39
CA ALA A 299 -4.38 13.09 -9.23
C ALA A 299 -4.71 12.28 -10.48
N GLN A 300 -4.40 12.81 -11.67
CA GLN A 300 -4.60 12.11 -12.95
C GLN A 300 -6.07 12.04 -13.42
N LYS A 301 -6.97 12.90 -12.90
CA LYS A 301 -8.36 13.00 -13.38
C LYS A 301 -8.46 13.13 -14.90
N GLU A 302 -7.60 13.96 -15.52
CA GLU A 302 -7.67 14.24 -16.96
C GLU A 302 -7.43 12.99 -17.82
N ILE A 303 -6.48 12.13 -17.40
CA ILE A 303 -6.21 10.88 -18.11
C ILE A 303 -7.35 9.88 -17.90
N PHE A 304 -7.92 9.77 -16.70
CA PHE A 304 -9.10 8.93 -16.48
C PHE A 304 -10.30 9.40 -17.31
N ALA A 305 -10.55 10.71 -17.37
CA ALA A 305 -11.61 11.25 -18.21
C ALA A 305 -11.38 10.96 -19.70
N ALA A 306 -10.13 11.00 -20.18
CA ALA A 306 -9.79 10.63 -21.54
C ALA A 306 -10.04 9.13 -21.82
N ILE A 307 -9.62 8.26 -20.90
CA ILE A 307 -9.85 6.81 -20.97
C ILE A 307 -11.34 6.48 -21.02
N ILE A 308 -12.13 7.07 -20.12
CA ILE A 308 -13.58 6.85 -20.07
C ILE A 308 -14.21 7.24 -21.40
N ARG A 309 -13.94 8.45 -21.91
CA ARG A 309 -14.49 8.92 -23.20
C ARG A 309 -14.12 7.97 -24.35
N HIS A 310 -12.88 7.46 -24.36
CA HIS A 310 -12.41 6.51 -25.37
C HIS A 310 -13.13 5.16 -25.29
N LEU A 311 -13.45 4.68 -24.09
CA LEU A 311 -14.16 3.42 -23.86
C LEU A 311 -15.68 3.50 -24.09
N LEU A 312 -16.31 4.68 -23.99
CA LEU A 312 -17.76 4.85 -24.13
C LEU A 312 -18.36 4.17 -25.38
N PRO A 313 -17.78 4.28 -26.60
CA PRO A 313 -18.31 3.58 -27.78
C PRO A 313 -18.27 2.06 -27.65
N ALA A 314 -17.22 1.49 -27.03
CA ALA A 314 -17.11 0.06 -26.79
C ALA A 314 -18.09 -0.40 -25.70
N ILE A 315 -18.30 0.42 -24.67
CA ILE A 315 -19.27 0.16 -23.60
C ILE A 315 -20.69 0.09 -24.17
N ARG A 316 -21.09 1.05 -25.00
CA ARG A 316 -22.42 1.05 -25.67
C ARG A 316 -22.63 -0.15 -26.59
N LYS A 317 -21.54 -0.71 -27.14
CA LYS A 317 -21.57 -1.92 -27.98
C LYS A 317 -21.40 -3.22 -27.17
N GLN A 318 -21.38 -3.14 -25.83
CA GLN A 318 -21.13 -4.28 -24.94
C GLN A 318 -19.84 -5.03 -25.28
N LYS A 319 -18.80 -4.29 -25.70
CA LYS A 319 -17.44 -4.79 -25.92
C LYS A 319 -16.49 -4.44 -24.79
N ALA A 320 -16.87 -3.49 -23.95
CA ALA A 320 -16.17 -3.17 -22.72
C ALA A 320 -17.16 -2.91 -21.58
N ALA A 321 -16.69 -3.09 -20.35
CA ALA A 321 -17.32 -2.63 -19.14
C ALA A 321 -16.28 -1.91 -18.28
N LEU A 322 -16.74 -1.03 -17.40
CA LEU A 322 -15.85 -0.17 -16.64
C LEU A 322 -16.20 -0.19 -15.15
N TYR A 323 -15.21 -0.46 -14.31
CA TYR A 323 -15.28 -0.26 -12.87
C TYR A 323 -14.49 1.01 -12.54
N VAL A 324 -15.09 1.93 -11.81
CA VAL A 324 -14.46 3.20 -11.40
C VAL A 324 -14.50 3.26 -9.89
N ASN A 325 -13.37 2.97 -9.22
CA ASN A 325 -13.26 3.16 -7.78
C ASN A 325 -12.59 4.51 -7.50
N VAL A 326 -13.33 5.44 -6.90
CA VAL A 326 -12.85 6.78 -6.50
C VAL A 326 -12.35 6.85 -5.06
N GLY A 327 -12.28 5.70 -4.37
CA GLY A 327 -11.84 5.62 -2.98
C GLY A 327 -12.80 6.37 -2.04
N ASP A 328 -12.25 7.19 -1.15
CA ASP A 328 -13.00 8.07 -0.23
C ASP A 328 -13.28 9.47 -0.81
N TYR A 329 -13.01 9.71 -2.10
CA TYR A 329 -13.13 11.03 -2.75
C TYR A 329 -14.38 11.19 -3.63
N ARG A 330 -15.55 11.40 -3.03
CA ARG A 330 -16.82 11.56 -3.77
C ARG A 330 -16.76 12.66 -4.84
N ASN A 331 -16.10 13.77 -4.51
CA ASN A 331 -15.97 14.91 -5.40
C ASN A 331 -15.32 14.53 -6.75
N VAL A 332 -14.43 13.54 -6.78
CA VAL A 332 -13.80 13.09 -8.03
C VAL A 332 -14.82 12.46 -8.97
N TRP A 333 -15.79 11.71 -8.44
CA TRP A 333 -16.89 11.16 -9.23
C TRP A 333 -17.81 12.26 -9.77
N ASP A 334 -18.23 13.20 -8.92
CA ASP A 334 -19.13 14.30 -9.32
C ASP A 334 -18.50 15.17 -10.43
N GLU A 335 -17.18 15.37 -10.33
CA GLU A 335 -16.38 16.02 -11.34
C GLU A 335 -16.30 15.23 -12.66
N LEU A 336 -16.19 13.90 -12.61
CA LEU A 336 -16.25 13.05 -13.82
C LEU A 336 -17.62 13.11 -14.49
N LEU A 337 -18.71 13.14 -13.72
CA LEU A 337 -20.07 13.32 -14.26
C LEU A 337 -20.25 14.69 -14.94
N THR A 338 -19.57 15.72 -14.43
CA THR A 338 -19.57 17.06 -15.04
C THR A 338 -18.80 17.05 -16.37
N ASP A 339 -17.62 16.44 -16.39
CA ASP A 339 -16.76 16.38 -17.57
C ASP A 339 -17.29 15.42 -18.65
N ILE A 340 -18.04 14.39 -18.24
CA ILE A 340 -18.59 13.34 -19.11
C ILE A 340 -20.06 13.12 -18.76
N PRO A 341 -20.98 14.01 -19.22
CA PRO A 341 -22.40 13.91 -18.88
C PRO A 341 -23.05 12.57 -19.23
N ALA A 342 -22.53 11.89 -20.27
CA ALA A 342 -23.00 10.57 -20.69
C ALA A 342 -22.84 9.47 -19.62
N LEU A 343 -22.01 9.69 -18.59
CA LEU A 343 -21.89 8.74 -17.48
C LEU A 343 -23.18 8.64 -16.67
N ARG A 344 -23.94 9.75 -16.53
CA ARG A 344 -25.18 9.76 -15.73
C ARG A 344 -26.19 8.69 -16.15
N ASP A 345 -26.24 8.40 -17.45
CA ASP A 345 -27.17 7.41 -18.02
C ASP A 345 -26.55 6.01 -18.15
N LEU A 346 -25.22 5.89 -18.03
CA LEU A 346 -24.47 4.66 -18.29
C LEU A 346 -23.89 4.02 -17.02
N SER A 347 -23.90 4.73 -15.90
CA SER A 347 -23.32 4.27 -14.65
C SER A 347 -24.35 3.75 -13.65
N THR A 348 -24.04 2.63 -13.02
CA THR A 348 -24.63 2.20 -11.77
C THR A 348 -23.72 2.63 -10.62
N GLU A 349 -24.26 3.32 -9.62
CA GLU A 349 -23.53 3.79 -8.44
C GLU A 349 -23.67 2.79 -7.29
N HIS A 350 -22.55 2.30 -6.78
CA HIS A 350 -22.41 1.39 -5.62
C HIS A 350 -21.77 2.15 -4.46
N PHE A 351 -22.54 3.08 -3.87
CA PHE A 351 -22.00 4.14 -3.02
C PHE A 351 -22.38 3.97 -1.55
N ASN A 352 -21.36 3.83 -0.70
CA ASN A 352 -21.46 3.71 0.75
C ASN A 352 -22.42 2.61 1.22
N ASP A 353 -22.54 1.56 0.41
CA ASP A 353 -23.25 0.32 0.68
C ASP A 353 -22.26 -0.83 0.48
N TRP A 354 -21.70 -1.30 1.59
CA TRP A 354 -20.68 -2.35 1.57
C TRP A 354 -21.26 -3.70 1.15
N ASP A 355 -22.47 -4.03 1.60
CA ASP A 355 -23.15 -5.28 1.24
C ASP A 355 -23.44 -5.32 -0.27
N ASP A 356 -23.87 -4.22 -0.86
CA ASP A 356 -24.04 -4.10 -2.32
C ASP A 356 -22.71 -4.22 -3.07
N THR A 357 -21.63 -3.63 -2.56
CA THR A 357 -20.28 -3.78 -3.13
C THR A 357 -19.82 -5.25 -3.11
N GLU A 358 -19.98 -5.95 -1.98
CA GLU A 358 -19.66 -7.38 -1.86
C GLU A 358 -20.55 -8.23 -2.79
N ALA A 359 -21.84 -7.92 -2.85
CA ALA A 359 -22.79 -8.61 -3.72
C ALA A 359 -22.44 -8.44 -5.20
N PHE A 360 -22.09 -7.21 -5.63
CA PHE A 360 -21.63 -6.93 -6.98
C PHE A 360 -20.34 -7.71 -7.28
N ALA A 361 -19.32 -7.60 -6.42
CA ALA A 361 -18.04 -8.25 -6.63
C ALA A 361 -18.21 -9.77 -6.78
N LYS A 362 -19.06 -10.38 -5.94
CA LYS A 362 -19.38 -11.80 -6.02
C LYS A 362 -20.12 -12.17 -7.31
N LYS A 363 -21.15 -11.43 -7.70
CA LYS A 363 -21.88 -11.68 -8.96
C LYS A 363 -20.98 -11.54 -10.18
N ALA A 364 -20.11 -10.54 -10.20
CA ALA A 364 -19.18 -10.28 -11.29
C ALA A 364 -18.21 -11.45 -11.55
N LEU A 365 -17.97 -12.35 -10.60
CA LEU A 365 -17.16 -13.54 -10.82
C LEU A 365 -17.83 -14.57 -11.74
N ALA A 366 -19.16 -14.65 -11.73
CA ALA A 366 -19.93 -15.66 -12.44
C ALA A 366 -20.73 -15.09 -13.63
N GLU A 367 -21.15 -13.83 -13.54
CA GLU A 367 -22.06 -13.20 -14.48
C GLU A 367 -21.33 -12.27 -15.45
N GLU A 368 -21.93 -12.02 -16.61
CA GLU A 368 -21.48 -10.98 -17.52
C GLU A 368 -21.72 -9.60 -16.90
N VAL A 369 -20.81 -8.66 -17.15
CA VAL A 369 -20.93 -7.29 -16.63
C VAL A 369 -20.83 -6.33 -17.80
N THR A 370 -21.74 -5.37 -17.86
CA THR A 370 -21.87 -4.37 -18.92
C THR A 370 -22.06 -2.99 -18.33
N GLY A 371 -21.74 -1.94 -19.07
CA GLY A 371 -21.93 -0.56 -18.60
C GLY A 371 -20.78 -0.07 -17.72
N VAL A 372 -21.06 0.98 -16.94
CA VAL A 372 -20.11 1.57 -15.98
C VAL A 372 -20.61 1.30 -14.56
N HIS A 373 -19.73 0.90 -13.66
CA HIS A 373 -20.02 0.70 -12.25
C HIS A 373 -19.08 1.59 -11.43
N ALA A 374 -19.64 2.51 -10.65
CA ALA A 374 -18.89 3.46 -9.84
C ALA A 374 -18.93 3.06 -8.37
N PHE A 375 -17.78 3.12 -7.69
CA PHE A 375 -17.63 2.73 -6.30
C PHE A 375 -17.02 3.88 -5.49
N TRP A 376 -17.62 4.16 -4.34
CA TRP A 376 -17.18 5.15 -3.37
C TRP A 376 -17.64 4.72 -1.99
N HIS A 377 -16.78 4.86 -0.99
CA HIS A 377 -17.09 4.58 0.41
C HIS A 377 -16.51 5.69 1.28
N GLU A 378 -17.28 6.21 2.23
CA GLU A 378 -16.77 7.21 3.18
C GLU A 378 -15.70 6.58 4.09
N ASN A 379 -15.89 5.31 4.45
CA ASN A 379 -14.90 4.56 5.18
C ASN A 379 -13.69 4.21 4.31
N ILE A 380 -12.50 4.61 4.75
CA ILE A 380 -11.27 4.38 4.00
C ILE A 380 -10.90 2.90 3.84
N PHE A 381 -11.22 2.04 4.81
CA PHE A 381 -10.89 0.62 4.72
C PHE A 381 -11.74 -0.06 3.66
N GLU A 382 -13.05 0.20 3.64
CA GLU A 382 -13.97 -0.26 2.60
C GLU A 382 -13.57 0.30 1.23
N ALA A 383 -13.25 1.60 1.14
CA ALA A 383 -12.79 2.24 -0.09
C ALA A 383 -11.55 1.56 -0.69
N VAL A 384 -10.58 1.20 0.16
CA VAL A 384 -9.34 0.51 -0.26
C VAL A 384 -9.61 -0.95 -0.61
N TYR A 385 -10.39 -1.66 0.22
CA TYR A 385 -10.66 -3.08 0.07
C TYR A 385 -11.60 -3.38 -1.12
N CYS A 386 -12.48 -2.44 -1.47
CA CYS A 386 -13.30 -2.49 -2.68
C CYS A 386 -12.45 -2.79 -3.93
N THR A 387 -11.29 -2.13 -4.10
CA THR A 387 -10.37 -2.45 -5.20
C THR A 387 -9.94 -3.92 -5.18
N ASN A 388 -9.64 -4.50 -4.02
CA ASN A 388 -9.19 -5.89 -3.91
C ASN A 388 -10.29 -6.87 -4.32
N LEU A 389 -11.54 -6.61 -3.93
CA LEU A 389 -12.68 -7.43 -4.36
C LEU A 389 -12.91 -7.35 -5.88
N LEU A 390 -12.84 -6.13 -6.43
CA LEU A 390 -13.05 -5.89 -7.87
C LEU A 390 -11.92 -6.45 -8.74
N LEU A 391 -10.70 -6.54 -8.20
CA LEU A 391 -9.54 -7.07 -8.92
C LEU A 391 -9.75 -8.49 -9.41
N ARG A 392 -10.55 -9.30 -8.72
CA ARG A 392 -10.82 -10.69 -9.11
C ARG A 392 -11.61 -10.82 -10.41
N SER A 393 -12.54 -9.90 -10.64
CA SER A 393 -13.46 -9.96 -11.77
C SER A 393 -13.07 -9.05 -12.93
N CYS A 394 -12.20 -8.05 -12.71
CA CYS A 394 -11.70 -7.18 -13.79
C CYS A 394 -10.68 -7.89 -14.69
N ASP A 395 -10.60 -7.49 -15.96
CA ASP A 395 -9.62 -7.99 -16.93
C ASP A 395 -8.31 -7.22 -16.88
N VAL A 396 -8.42 -5.89 -16.83
CA VAL A 396 -7.26 -4.99 -16.87
C VAL A 396 -7.40 -3.96 -15.76
N LEU A 397 -6.40 -3.90 -14.88
CA LEU A 397 -6.27 -2.81 -13.92
C LEU A 397 -5.55 -1.63 -14.58
N VAL A 398 -6.19 -0.46 -14.60
CA VAL A 398 -5.57 0.80 -14.99
C VAL A 398 -5.15 1.55 -13.74
N THR A 399 -3.85 1.73 -13.55
CA THR A 399 -3.32 2.32 -12.32
C THR A 399 -1.95 2.98 -12.52
N LYS A 400 -1.54 3.82 -11.58
CA LYS A 400 -0.14 4.27 -11.49
C LYS A 400 0.73 3.11 -10.98
N PRO A 401 2.03 3.07 -11.31
CA PRO A 401 2.92 1.97 -10.93
C PRO A 401 3.40 2.02 -9.47
N SER A 402 2.48 2.22 -8.52
CA SER A 402 2.76 2.21 -7.09
C SER A 402 2.49 0.83 -6.49
N GLU A 403 1.85 0.74 -5.32
CA GLU A 403 1.59 -0.50 -4.59
C GLU A 403 0.73 -1.50 -5.37
N LEU A 404 -0.13 -1.02 -6.28
CA LEU A 404 -0.91 -1.90 -7.17
C LEU A 404 -0.08 -2.52 -8.30
N ALA A 405 1.16 -2.10 -8.51
CA ALA A 405 2.04 -2.74 -9.49
C ALA A 405 2.31 -4.22 -9.14
N PHE A 406 2.28 -4.57 -7.85
CA PHE A 406 2.60 -5.92 -7.41
C PHE A 406 1.45 -6.93 -7.58
N TYR A 407 0.23 -6.46 -7.87
CA TYR A 407 -0.97 -7.29 -7.83
C TYR A 407 -1.08 -8.24 -9.04
N PRO A 408 -1.51 -9.50 -8.86
CA PRO A 408 -1.55 -10.54 -9.90
C PRO A 408 -2.74 -10.38 -10.85
N VAL A 409 -2.79 -9.26 -11.56
CA VAL A 409 -3.80 -8.91 -12.56
C VAL A 409 -3.08 -8.32 -13.78
N PRO A 410 -3.57 -8.46 -15.02
CA PRO A 410 -3.04 -7.70 -16.15
C PRO A 410 -3.15 -6.20 -15.87
N LYS A 411 -2.04 -5.45 -16.00
CA LYS A 411 -1.96 -4.03 -15.63
C LYS A 411 -1.64 -3.14 -16.81
N LEU A 412 -2.40 -2.06 -16.97
CA LEU A 412 -2.04 -0.90 -17.77
C LEU A 412 -1.52 0.19 -16.85
N PHE A 413 -0.25 0.56 -17.00
CA PHE A 413 0.33 1.64 -16.20
C PHE A 413 0.17 3.01 -16.85
N ILE A 414 -0.50 3.91 -16.14
CA ILE A 414 -0.52 5.34 -16.46
C ILE A 414 0.65 6.07 -15.80
N ARG A 415 0.94 7.27 -16.28
CA ARG A 415 2.04 8.12 -15.81
C ARG A 415 2.09 8.24 -14.29
N ARG A 416 3.25 7.94 -13.69
CA ARG A 416 3.48 8.07 -12.24
C ARG A 416 3.41 9.49 -11.68
N ILE A 417 3.29 9.59 -10.36
CA ILE A 417 3.30 10.86 -9.59
C ILE A 417 4.66 11.11 -8.96
N GLY A 418 5.31 10.06 -8.45
CA GLY A 418 6.66 10.12 -7.87
C GLY A 418 7.68 9.42 -8.76
N GLY A 419 8.89 9.98 -8.88
CA GLY A 419 9.97 9.38 -9.65
C GLY A 419 10.27 7.92 -9.29
N HIS A 420 10.22 7.57 -8.00
CA HIS A 420 10.49 6.21 -7.50
C HIS A 420 9.52 5.15 -8.04
N GLU A 421 8.27 5.52 -8.35
CA GLU A 421 7.24 4.57 -8.80
C GLU A 421 7.57 3.95 -10.19
N MET A 422 8.53 4.51 -10.95
CA MET A 422 8.92 3.92 -12.24
C MET A 422 9.39 2.47 -12.12
N TRP A 423 9.99 2.13 -10.97
CA TRP A 423 10.52 0.79 -10.70
C TRP A 423 9.40 -0.25 -10.54
N GLY A 424 8.18 0.16 -10.17
CA GLY A 424 7.01 -0.73 -10.18
C GLY A 424 6.63 -1.15 -11.60
N ALA A 425 6.59 -0.20 -12.54
CA ALA A 425 6.26 -0.47 -13.94
C ALA A 425 7.31 -1.35 -14.61
N ILE A 426 8.60 -1.05 -14.38
CA ILE A 426 9.72 -1.83 -14.93
C ILE A 426 9.62 -3.28 -14.48
N HIS A 427 9.49 -3.50 -13.16
CA HIS A 427 9.41 -4.85 -12.60
C HIS A 427 8.21 -5.64 -13.16
N SER A 428 7.02 -5.03 -13.20
CA SER A 428 5.83 -5.69 -13.78
C SER A 428 5.97 -6.03 -15.26
N ALA A 429 6.60 -5.15 -16.04
CA ALA A 429 6.86 -5.42 -17.45
C ALA A 429 7.88 -6.55 -17.62
N GLU A 430 8.91 -6.61 -16.78
CA GLU A 430 9.93 -7.67 -16.80
C GLU A 430 9.37 -9.05 -16.43
N ILE A 431 8.43 -9.12 -15.48
CA ILE A 431 7.74 -10.37 -15.11
C ILE A 431 6.51 -10.66 -15.98
N GLY A 432 6.20 -9.80 -16.95
CA GLY A 432 5.18 -10.01 -17.96
C GLY A 432 3.73 -9.86 -17.49
N ASP A 433 3.48 -9.21 -16.34
CA ASP A 433 2.13 -9.05 -15.77
C ASP A 433 1.58 -7.61 -15.86
N GLY A 434 2.33 -6.70 -16.46
CA GLY A 434 1.91 -5.33 -16.72
C GLY A 434 2.58 -4.74 -17.96
N THR A 435 2.04 -3.62 -18.42
CA THR A 435 2.60 -2.87 -19.55
C THR A 435 3.86 -2.11 -19.15
N LEU A 436 4.54 -1.50 -20.12
CA LEU A 436 5.40 -0.34 -19.83
C LEU A 436 4.57 0.84 -19.31
N GLU A 437 5.23 1.81 -18.65
CA GLU A 437 4.59 3.05 -18.20
C GLU A 437 4.19 3.94 -19.39
N CYS A 438 2.89 4.17 -19.58
CA CYS A 438 2.37 5.11 -20.56
C CYS A 438 2.46 6.54 -20.00
N ARG A 439 3.39 7.33 -20.55
CA ARG A 439 3.70 8.69 -20.04
C ARG A 439 2.75 9.79 -20.52
N ASP A 440 1.90 9.48 -21.51
CA ASP A 440 0.90 10.40 -22.06
C ASP A 440 -0.39 9.67 -22.46
N THR A 441 -1.40 10.47 -22.77
CA THR A 441 -2.74 9.99 -23.13
C THR A 441 -2.74 9.17 -24.42
N GLY A 442 -1.96 9.55 -25.44
CA GLY A 442 -1.96 8.86 -26.73
C GLY A 442 -1.53 7.41 -26.59
N HIS A 443 -0.40 7.18 -25.92
CA HIS A 443 0.09 5.83 -25.65
C HIS A 443 -0.83 5.03 -24.72
N THR A 444 -1.48 5.70 -23.76
CA THR A 444 -2.47 5.05 -22.89
C THR A 444 -3.67 4.52 -23.69
N LEU A 445 -4.23 5.35 -24.58
CA LEU A 445 -5.36 4.95 -25.43
C LEU A 445 -4.96 3.88 -26.47
N GLN A 446 -3.74 3.96 -27.01
CA GLN A 446 -3.18 2.91 -27.87
C GLN A 446 -3.12 1.56 -27.15
N MET A 447 -2.72 1.55 -25.88
CA MET A 447 -2.64 0.32 -25.11
C MET A 447 -4.02 -0.26 -24.76
N ILE A 448 -5.02 0.60 -24.50
CA ILE A 448 -6.42 0.17 -24.37
C ILE A 448 -6.91 -0.50 -25.65
N ASP A 449 -6.60 0.10 -26.81
CA ASP A 449 -6.94 -0.46 -28.11
C ASP A 449 -6.27 -1.82 -28.33
N LEU A 450 -5.03 -1.98 -27.89
CA LEU A 450 -4.32 -3.27 -27.97
C LEU A 450 -5.03 -4.34 -27.13
N PHE A 451 -5.39 -4.05 -25.88
CA PHE A 451 -6.17 -4.98 -25.04
C PHE A 451 -7.50 -5.38 -25.69
N LEU A 452 -8.23 -4.41 -26.26
CA LEU A 452 -9.52 -4.68 -26.91
C LEU A 452 -9.38 -5.51 -28.19
N LYS A 453 -8.38 -5.21 -29.02
CA LYS A 453 -8.29 -5.71 -30.41
C LYS A 453 -7.38 -6.93 -30.57
N ASP A 454 -6.34 -7.07 -29.74
CA ASP A 454 -5.39 -8.18 -29.83
C ASP A 454 -5.86 -9.37 -29.00
N ASP A 455 -5.90 -10.55 -29.60
CA ASP A 455 -6.43 -11.76 -28.98
C ASP A 455 -5.46 -12.45 -28.02
N ARG A 456 -4.17 -12.15 -28.10
CA ARG A 456 -3.12 -12.80 -27.31
C ARG A 456 -2.60 -11.95 -26.18
N PHE A 457 -2.63 -10.62 -26.30
CA PHE A 457 -1.94 -9.73 -25.37
C PHE A 457 -2.35 -9.94 -23.90
N ILE A 458 -3.66 -10.02 -23.61
CA ILE A 458 -4.15 -10.30 -22.25
C ILE A 458 -3.92 -11.76 -21.83
N VAL A 459 -3.96 -12.70 -22.78
CA VAL A 459 -3.76 -14.13 -22.53
C VAL A 459 -2.33 -14.38 -22.08
N ASP A 460 -1.35 -13.80 -22.77
CA ASP A 460 0.06 -13.90 -22.42
C ASP A 460 0.33 -13.33 -21.01
N MET A 461 -0.30 -12.19 -20.66
CA MET A 461 -0.19 -11.64 -19.30
C MET A 461 -0.79 -12.58 -18.24
N CYS A 462 -1.94 -13.21 -18.51
CA CYS A 462 -2.56 -14.17 -17.61
C CYS A 462 -1.69 -15.43 -17.42
N GLU A 463 -1.12 -15.96 -18.51
CA GLU A 463 -0.20 -17.09 -18.48
C GLU A 463 1.06 -16.78 -17.65
N ASN A 464 1.63 -15.57 -17.82
CA ASN A 464 2.76 -15.10 -17.00
C ASN A 464 2.41 -14.98 -15.52
N ILE A 465 1.24 -14.44 -15.18
CA ILE A 465 0.77 -14.37 -13.78
C ILE A 465 0.68 -15.77 -13.17
N VAL A 466 0.12 -16.75 -13.89
CA VAL A 466 0.05 -18.14 -13.42
C VAL A 466 1.45 -18.75 -13.27
N ALA A 467 2.38 -18.46 -14.18
CA ALA A 467 3.77 -18.91 -14.07
C ALA A 467 4.48 -18.28 -12.85
N ASN A 468 4.27 -16.98 -12.61
CA ASN A 468 4.81 -16.24 -11.47
C ASN A 468 4.25 -16.75 -10.14
N LYS A 469 2.99 -17.21 -10.10
CA LYS A 469 2.45 -17.91 -8.92
C LYS A 469 3.23 -19.18 -8.59
N LYS A 470 3.57 -19.99 -9.60
CA LYS A 470 4.30 -21.26 -9.38
C LYS A 470 5.69 -21.05 -8.78
N THR A 471 6.31 -19.90 -9.02
CA THR A 471 7.61 -19.53 -8.42
C THR A 471 7.47 -18.87 -7.05
N GLY A 472 6.24 -18.67 -6.56
CA GLY A 472 5.95 -18.08 -5.25
C GLY A 472 6.22 -16.59 -5.16
N ILE A 473 6.18 -15.86 -6.31
CA ILE A 473 6.37 -14.40 -6.36
C ILE A 473 5.30 -13.68 -5.55
N TYR A 474 4.05 -14.16 -5.55
CA TYR A 474 2.93 -13.50 -4.89
C TYR A 474 2.72 -13.92 -3.42
N ASP A 475 3.61 -14.73 -2.85
CA ASP A 475 3.49 -15.27 -1.48
C ASP A 475 4.09 -14.35 -0.40
N GLY A 476 4.43 -13.11 -0.74
CA GLY A 476 5.20 -12.22 0.13
C GLY A 476 4.54 -12.00 1.48
N ALA A 477 3.23 -11.81 1.51
CA ALA A 477 2.49 -11.61 2.76
C ALA A 477 2.55 -12.85 3.68
N TYR A 478 2.35 -14.07 3.14
CA TYR A 478 2.50 -15.30 3.92
C TYR A 478 3.91 -15.46 4.48
N LYS A 479 4.94 -15.21 3.66
CA LYS A 479 6.34 -15.30 4.11
C LYS A 479 6.66 -14.26 5.19
N CYS A 480 6.11 -13.05 5.11
CA CYS A 480 6.22 -12.05 6.18
C CYS A 480 5.61 -12.53 7.50
N VAL A 481 4.42 -13.12 7.45
CA VAL A 481 3.75 -13.72 8.62
C VAL A 481 4.59 -14.86 9.20
N ASP A 482 5.11 -15.74 8.35
CA ASP A 482 5.97 -16.85 8.78
C ASP A 482 7.25 -16.37 9.46
N ILE A 483 7.86 -15.31 8.94
CA ILE A 483 9.03 -14.67 9.56
C ILE A 483 8.64 -14.09 10.93
N ALA A 484 7.57 -13.30 11.00
CA ALA A 484 7.14 -12.64 12.23
C ALA A 484 6.82 -13.66 13.34
N MET A 485 6.06 -14.70 13.03
CA MET A 485 5.73 -15.76 14.00
C MET A 485 6.93 -16.66 14.31
N GLY A 486 7.82 -16.88 13.34
CA GLY A 486 9.06 -17.64 13.52
C GLY A 486 10.06 -16.98 14.47
N LEU A 487 10.05 -15.64 14.60
CA LEU A 487 10.89 -14.91 15.53
C LEU A 487 10.66 -15.29 17.01
N LYS A 488 9.45 -15.74 17.36
CA LYS A 488 9.13 -16.20 18.73
C LYS A 488 9.87 -17.48 19.13
N LYS A 489 10.34 -18.24 18.15
CA LYS A 489 10.98 -19.56 18.34
C LYS A 489 12.52 -19.48 18.32
N ARG A 490 13.09 -18.30 18.12
CA ARG A 490 14.53 -18.09 17.95
C ARG A 490 15.25 -17.76 19.24
#